data_AF-A0A0D3JIY8-F1
#
_entry.id   AF-A0A0D3JIY8-F1
#
_cell.length_a   1.000
_cell.length_b   1.000
_cell.length_c   1.000
_cell.angle_alpha   90.00
_cell.angle_beta   90.00
_cell.angle_gamma   90.00
#
_symmetry.space_group_name_H-M   'P 1'
#
loop_
_entity.id
_entity.type
_entity.pdbx_description
1 polymer ?
#
loop_
_entity_poly.entity_id
_entity_poly.type
_entity_poly.pdbx_seq_one_letter_code
_entity_poly.pdbx_strand_id
1 'polypeptide(L)'
;MKQHLLLLVASLPSAHGALLSSRRPLPSSCRAAAARALLGFGEGSSPPQTVDEARQKFFAAYGKPYVAPDAQGFVNELLGSSQMAIVSPSFRYNAVFALGTEALCETFLAQRPEAERVAITDAIITALGMSPQQLKSDAAALRETAKAAGTEEALLGSKPMLEIKAYPKVPPLKYSYAFGAGMLTLMPLVEVKPSDDAIDRWVGALEIDPAKGKMLKRDFAFFELGGPKASIVRQQAAGLRRAERRQVAIGRSAERNAEWSERVHALRRERVREELLEMLHGELAREEAGLALRERASHSLELSIDAEARREQRALLQQLHDRRGASRLA
;
A
#
# COMPACT_ATOMS: atom_id res chain seq x y z
N MET A 1 50.04 -68.74 31.67
CA MET A 1 50.27 -69.13 30.27
C MET A 1 49.60 -68.06 29.40
N LYS A 2 50.35 -67.03 28.95
CA LYS A 2 50.86 -66.86 27.56
C LYS A 2 49.74 -67.06 26.51
N GLN A 3 49.24 -65.99 25.88
CA GLN A 3 49.55 -65.53 24.50
C GLN A 3 48.21 -65.49 23.70
N HIS A 4 47.87 -64.67 22.69
CA HIS A 4 48.55 -63.72 21.81
C HIS A 4 47.52 -62.69 21.24
N LEU A 5 48.06 -61.54 20.86
CA LEU A 5 47.55 -60.43 20.04
C LEU A 5 47.04 -60.85 18.64
N LEU A 6 46.00 -60.19 18.10
CA LEU A 6 45.93 -59.87 16.66
C LEU A 6 44.95 -58.73 16.34
N LEU A 7 45.52 -57.61 15.87
CA LEU A 7 44.83 -56.53 15.15
C LEU A 7 44.27 -57.07 13.82
N LEU A 8 43.04 -56.69 13.48
CA LEU A 8 42.55 -56.73 12.11
C LEU A 8 42.22 -55.30 11.64
N VAL A 9 43.13 -54.74 10.85
CA VAL A 9 42.91 -53.53 10.07
C VAL A 9 42.03 -53.92 8.89
N ALA A 10 40.79 -53.45 8.87
CA ALA A 10 39.91 -53.54 7.71
C ALA A 10 39.97 -52.23 6.91
N SER A 11 40.07 -52.41 5.60
CA SER A 11 40.48 -51.45 4.59
C SER A 11 39.28 -51.10 3.68
N LEU A 12 39.29 -49.89 3.11
CA LEU A 12 38.51 -49.34 1.97
C LEU A 12 37.14 -48.68 2.24
N PRO A 13 36.62 -47.82 1.34
CA PRO A 13 37.29 -46.88 0.41
C PRO A 13 36.73 -45.44 0.47
N SER A 14 37.54 -44.49 -0.04
CA SER A 14 37.10 -43.15 -0.43
C SER A 14 36.18 -43.22 -1.65
N ALA A 15 34.98 -42.66 -1.56
CA ALA A 15 34.13 -42.36 -2.69
C ALA A 15 33.62 -40.92 -2.57
N HIS A 16 34.40 -39.99 -3.15
CA HIS A 16 33.89 -38.70 -3.58
C HIS A 16 33.03 -38.92 -4.83
N GLY A 17 31.77 -38.50 -4.80
CA GLY A 17 30.99 -38.33 -6.02
C GLY A 17 29.50 -38.62 -5.87
N ALA A 18 28.72 -37.60 -6.20
CA ALA A 18 27.27 -37.62 -6.44
C ALA A 18 26.36 -37.72 -5.20
N LEU A 19 25.68 -36.61 -4.91
CA LEU A 19 24.21 -36.52 -4.81
C LEU A 19 23.79 -35.05 -4.56
N LEU A 20 24.05 -34.19 -5.55
CA LEU A 20 23.25 -32.98 -5.75
C LEU A 20 22.05 -33.38 -6.61
N SER A 21 20.90 -33.59 -5.97
CA SER A 21 19.53 -33.46 -6.53
C SER A 21 18.59 -34.48 -5.89
N SER A 22 18.00 -34.08 -4.75
CA SER A 22 16.65 -34.48 -4.33
C SER A 22 16.33 -33.84 -2.97
N ARG A 23 16.18 -32.51 -2.93
CA ARG A 23 15.53 -31.88 -1.77
C ARG A 23 14.04 -32.19 -1.84
N ARG A 24 13.65 -33.37 -1.34
CA ARG A 24 12.27 -33.63 -0.96
C ARG A 24 11.82 -32.53 0.00
N PRO A 25 10.68 -31.87 -0.23
CA PRO A 25 10.14 -30.95 0.75
C PRO A 25 9.93 -31.70 2.07
N LEU A 26 10.61 -31.26 3.13
CA LEU A 26 10.42 -31.84 4.47
C LEU A 26 8.93 -31.76 4.86
N PRO A 27 8.40 -32.78 5.57
CA PRO A 27 7.03 -32.76 6.08
C PRO A 27 6.81 -31.52 6.95
N SER A 28 5.57 -31.00 6.94
CA SER A 28 5.18 -29.73 7.58
C SER A 28 5.53 -29.66 9.07
N SER A 29 5.51 -30.78 9.78
CA SER A 29 5.95 -30.90 11.18
C SER A 29 7.45 -30.62 11.36
N CYS A 30 8.29 -31.13 10.46
CA CYS A 30 9.75 -30.90 10.48
C CYS A 30 10.11 -29.47 10.07
N ARG A 31 9.32 -28.80 9.21
CA ARG A 31 9.53 -27.38 8.89
C ARG A 31 9.20 -26.47 10.06
N ALA A 32 8.10 -26.74 10.77
CA ALA A 32 7.74 -25.99 11.97
C ALA A 32 8.78 -26.15 13.07
N ALA A 33 9.33 -27.36 13.26
CA ALA A 33 10.41 -27.62 14.21
C ALA A 33 11.73 -26.96 13.81
N ALA A 34 12.12 -27.03 12.54
CA ALA A 34 13.34 -26.38 12.03
C ALA A 34 13.25 -24.84 12.08
N ALA A 35 12.09 -24.26 11.74
CA ALA A 35 11.84 -22.83 11.88
C ALA A 35 11.84 -22.38 13.35
N ARG A 36 11.29 -23.20 14.26
CA ARG A 36 11.35 -22.96 15.71
C ARG A 36 12.78 -22.96 16.25
N ALA A 37 13.58 -23.93 15.86
CA ALA A 37 15.00 -24.02 16.23
C ALA A 37 15.80 -22.83 15.69
N LEU A 38 15.55 -22.42 14.44
CA LEU A 38 16.16 -21.23 13.82
C LEU A 38 15.80 -19.93 14.54
N LEU A 39 14.60 -19.85 15.12
CA LEU A 39 14.12 -18.70 15.89
C LEU A 39 14.44 -18.80 17.40
N GLY A 40 15.22 -19.80 17.82
CA GLY A 40 15.65 -19.97 19.21
C GLY A 40 14.56 -20.44 20.18
N PHE A 41 13.45 -20.98 19.68
CA PHE A 41 12.40 -21.54 20.52
C PHE A 41 12.78 -22.94 20.99
N GLY A 42 12.87 -23.14 22.31
CA GLY A 42 13.15 -24.45 22.93
C GLY A 42 12.01 -25.45 22.71
N GLU A 43 12.34 -26.75 22.75
CA GLU A 43 11.35 -27.83 22.68
C GLU A 43 10.27 -27.65 23.76
N GLY A 44 9.00 -27.74 23.36
CA GLY A 44 7.85 -27.60 24.26
C GLY A 44 7.30 -26.18 24.43
N SER A 45 7.98 -25.14 23.95
CA SER A 45 7.42 -23.77 23.93
C SER A 45 6.60 -23.53 22.66
N SER A 46 5.32 -23.18 22.81
CA SER A 46 4.55 -22.60 21.70
C SER A 46 5.18 -21.26 21.33
N PRO A 47 5.32 -20.92 20.03
CA PRO A 47 5.81 -19.61 19.64
C PRO A 47 4.93 -18.53 20.30
N PRO A 48 5.52 -17.40 20.69
CA PRO A 48 4.77 -16.29 21.24
C PRO A 48 3.75 -15.82 20.21
N GLN A 49 2.57 -15.44 20.70
CA GLN A 49 1.47 -14.98 19.84
C GLN A 49 1.93 -13.83 18.94
N THR A 50 1.66 -13.94 17.64
CA THR A 50 2.00 -12.91 16.66
C THR A 50 0.99 -11.75 16.69
N VAL A 51 1.37 -10.61 16.10
CA VAL A 51 0.45 -9.47 15.95
C VAL A 51 -0.75 -9.84 15.08
N ASP A 52 -0.56 -10.65 14.04
CA ASP A 52 -1.66 -11.09 13.18
C ASP A 52 -2.59 -12.08 13.89
N GLU A 53 -2.07 -12.98 14.73
CA GLU A 53 -2.89 -13.84 15.59
C GLU A 53 -3.69 -13.01 16.62
N ALA A 54 -3.08 -11.98 17.21
CA ALA A 54 -3.79 -11.04 18.07
C ALA A 54 -4.93 -10.36 17.31
N ARG A 55 -4.70 -9.90 16.07
CA ARG A 55 -5.72 -9.27 15.23
C ARG A 55 -6.87 -10.22 14.91
N GLN A 56 -6.57 -11.50 14.63
CA GLN A 56 -7.61 -12.52 14.41
C GLN A 56 -8.44 -12.73 15.68
N LYS A 57 -7.80 -12.84 16.85
CA LYS A 57 -8.50 -12.96 18.14
C LYS A 57 -9.37 -11.74 18.45
N PHE A 58 -8.91 -10.54 18.10
CA PHE A 58 -9.70 -9.32 18.25
C PHE A 58 -11.01 -9.40 17.46
N PHE A 59 -10.97 -9.72 16.17
CA PHE A 59 -12.19 -9.80 15.36
C PHE A 59 -13.09 -10.97 15.78
N ALA A 60 -12.51 -12.08 16.25
CA ALA A 60 -13.27 -13.18 16.82
C ALA A 60 -14.01 -12.77 18.12
N ALA A 61 -13.36 -12.00 19.00
CA ALA A 61 -13.97 -11.49 20.22
C ALA A 61 -14.96 -10.34 19.98
N TYR A 62 -14.69 -9.46 19.01
CA TYR A 62 -15.54 -8.33 18.68
C TYR A 62 -16.82 -8.74 17.93
N GLY A 63 -16.80 -9.88 17.24
CA GLY A 63 -17.95 -10.43 16.52
C GLY A 63 -18.32 -9.71 15.22
N LYS A 64 -17.59 -8.64 14.85
CA LYS A 64 -17.75 -7.93 13.56
C LYS A 64 -16.49 -8.07 12.71
N PRO A 65 -16.60 -8.15 11.38
CA PRO A 65 -15.45 -8.32 10.48
C PRO A 65 -14.58 -7.07 10.34
N TYR A 66 -15.07 -5.89 10.73
CA TYR A 66 -14.33 -4.64 10.66
C TYR A 66 -14.71 -3.69 11.79
N VAL A 67 -13.81 -2.78 12.13
CA VAL A 67 -14.08 -1.58 12.95
C VAL A 67 -14.24 -0.39 12.00
N ALA A 68 -15.00 0.62 12.40
CA ALA A 68 -15.14 1.86 11.63
C ALA A 68 -13.75 2.45 11.27
N PRO A 69 -13.56 3.01 10.05
CA PRO A 69 -12.24 3.40 9.55
C PRO A 69 -11.47 4.42 10.42
N ASP A 70 -12.18 5.26 11.15
CA ASP A 70 -11.62 6.27 12.05
C ASP A 70 -11.06 5.67 13.35
N ALA A 71 -11.62 4.55 13.84
CA ALA A 71 -11.13 3.80 15.00
C ALA A 71 -10.18 2.65 14.63
N GLN A 72 -10.28 2.08 13.43
CA GLN A 72 -9.47 0.94 12.99
C GLN A 72 -7.96 1.20 13.09
N GLY A 73 -7.51 2.43 12.78
CA GLY A 73 -6.11 2.83 12.92
C GLY A 73 -5.63 2.74 14.37
N PHE A 74 -6.41 3.29 15.30
CA PHE A 74 -6.12 3.21 16.73
C PHE A 74 -6.10 1.76 17.24
N VAL A 75 -7.09 0.95 16.87
CA VAL A 75 -7.16 -0.47 17.28
C VAL A 75 -5.93 -1.23 16.81
N ASN A 76 -5.53 -1.06 15.55
CA ASN A 76 -4.35 -1.72 14.99
C ASN A 76 -3.06 -1.32 15.71
N GLU A 77 -2.87 -0.01 15.98
CA GLU A 77 -1.68 0.50 16.66
C GLU A 77 -1.63 0.04 18.12
N LEU A 78 -2.73 0.15 18.86
CA LEU A 78 -2.79 -0.27 20.27
C LEU A 78 -2.55 -1.77 20.40
N LEU A 79 -3.22 -2.58 19.57
CA LEU A 79 -3.07 -4.04 19.59
C LEU A 79 -1.65 -4.46 19.19
N GLY A 80 -1.10 -3.89 18.12
CA GLY A 80 0.23 -4.23 17.62
C GLY A 80 1.33 -3.83 18.61
N SER A 81 1.31 -2.58 19.09
CA SER A 81 2.30 -2.08 20.04
C SER A 81 2.23 -2.81 21.39
N SER A 82 1.03 -3.12 21.88
CA SER A 82 0.84 -3.86 23.13
C SER A 82 1.28 -5.30 23.01
N GLN A 83 0.92 -5.99 21.91
CA GLN A 83 1.36 -7.37 21.67
C GLN A 83 2.89 -7.46 21.60
N MET A 84 3.54 -6.52 20.90
CA MET A 84 5.02 -6.45 20.84
C MET A 84 5.66 -6.17 22.21
N ALA A 85 4.97 -5.43 23.09
CA ALA A 85 5.42 -5.26 24.47
C ALA A 85 5.26 -6.57 25.25
N ILE A 86 4.09 -7.19 25.21
CA ILE A 86 3.71 -8.38 25.98
C ILE A 86 4.63 -9.58 25.68
N VAL A 87 4.99 -9.80 24.42
CA VAL A 87 5.89 -10.91 24.05
C VAL A 87 7.34 -10.69 24.48
N SER A 88 7.69 -9.48 24.95
CA SER A 88 9.04 -9.18 25.42
C SER A 88 9.30 -9.86 26.77
N PRO A 89 10.44 -10.54 26.96
CA PRO A 89 10.75 -11.23 28.23
C PRO A 89 10.80 -10.32 29.46
N SER A 90 11.03 -9.01 29.27
CA SER A 90 11.05 -8.00 30.33
C SER A 90 9.72 -7.31 30.58
N PHE A 91 8.66 -7.69 29.84
CA PHE A 91 7.32 -7.21 30.13
C PHE A 91 6.74 -7.89 31.37
N ARG A 92 6.11 -7.08 32.20
CA ARG A 92 5.33 -7.53 33.34
C ARG A 92 4.09 -6.64 33.39
N TYR A 93 2.94 -7.27 33.49
CA TYR A 93 1.69 -6.56 33.71
C TYR A 93 1.74 -5.80 35.03
N ASN A 94 1.15 -4.59 35.05
CA ASN A 94 0.98 -3.78 36.24
C ASN A 94 -0.28 -2.91 36.10
N ALA A 95 -0.76 -2.35 37.21
CA ALA A 95 -1.98 -1.54 37.21
C ALA A 95 -1.86 -0.25 36.36
N VAL A 96 -0.64 0.29 36.18
CA VAL A 96 -0.40 1.46 35.32
C VAL A 96 -0.66 1.13 33.84
N PHE A 97 -0.24 -0.05 33.39
CA PHE A 97 -0.55 -0.55 32.05
C PHE A 97 -2.06 -0.73 31.87
N ALA A 98 -2.76 -1.26 32.87
CA ALA A 98 -4.21 -1.42 32.86
C ALA A 98 -4.93 -0.06 32.71
N LEU A 99 -4.60 0.88 33.59
CA LEU A 99 -5.14 2.24 33.57
C LEU A 99 -4.88 2.95 32.24
N GLY A 100 -3.67 2.86 31.72
CA GLY A 100 -3.35 3.52 30.46
C GLY A 100 -4.04 2.88 29.26
N THR A 101 -4.25 1.57 29.26
CA THR A 101 -5.03 0.88 28.22
C THR A 101 -6.47 1.39 28.21
N GLU A 102 -7.08 1.51 29.39
CA GLU A 102 -8.43 2.05 29.55
C GLU A 102 -8.50 3.52 29.11
N ALA A 103 -7.59 4.37 29.60
CA ALA A 103 -7.54 5.79 29.26
C ALA A 103 -7.33 6.04 27.75
N LEU A 104 -6.52 5.22 27.09
CA LEU A 104 -6.35 5.25 25.63
C LEU A 104 -7.66 4.92 24.92
N CYS A 105 -8.34 3.85 25.34
CA CYS A 105 -9.63 3.49 24.74
C CYS A 105 -10.69 4.57 24.96
N GLU A 106 -10.80 5.11 26.18
CA GLU A 106 -11.69 6.22 26.51
C GLU A 106 -11.44 7.44 25.62
N THR A 107 -10.17 7.79 25.41
CA THR A 107 -9.77 8.98 24.63
C THR A 107 -10.03 8.80 23.12
N PHE A 108 -9.57 7.69 22.54
CA PHE A 108 -9.60 7.49 21.09
C PHE A 108 -10.92 6.93 20.57
N LEU A 109 -11.76 6.34 21.44
CA LEU A 109 -13.10 5.87 21.11
C LEU A 109 -14.20 6.79 21.66
N ALA A 110 -13.87 8.00 22.11
CA ALA A 110 -14.81 8.94 22.74
C ALA A 110 -16.05 9.26 21.88
N GLN A 111 -15.89 9.30 20.56
CA GLN A 111 -16.95 9.63 19.59
C GLN A 111 -17.85 8.42 19.25
N ARG A 112 -17.70 7.30 19.96
CA ARG A 112 -18.50 6.08 19.75
C ARG A 112 -19.59 5.94 20.81
N PRO A 113 -20.70 5.25 20.47
CA PRO A 113 -21.65 4.80 21.47
C PRO A 113 -20.93 3.99 22.56
N GLU A 114 -21.34 4.18 23.81
CA GLU A 114 -20.71 3.53 24.96
C GLU A 114 -20.65 2.00 24.82
N ALA A 115 -21.73 1.38 24.37
CA ALA A 115 -21.78 -0.06 24.13
C ALA A 115 -20.72 -0.53 23.11
N GLU A 116 -20.49 0.25 22.05
CA GLU A 116 -19.48 -0.07 21.04
C GLU A 116 -18.06 0.16 21.58
N ARG A 117 -17.83 1.24 22.35
CA ARG A 117 -16.56 1.49 23.01
C ARG A 117 -16.19 0.32 23.94
N VAL A 118 -17.12 -0.11 24.79
CA VAL A 118 -16.92 -1.25 25.70
C VAL A 118 -16.62 -2.53 24.92
N ALA A 119 -17.38 -2.83 23.87
CA ALA A 119 -17.16 -4.02 23.05
C ALA A 119 -15.78 -4.02 22.37
N ILE A 120 -15.33 -2.89 21.84
CA ILE A 120 -14.00 -2.76 21.23
C ILE A 120 -12.90 -2.92 22.28
N THR A 121 -13.04 -2.24 23.43
CA THR A 121 -12.06 -2.33 24.53
C THR A 121 -11.94 -3.76 25.04
N ASP A 122 -13.05 -4.44 25.29
CA ASP A 122 -13.05 -5.81 25.79
C ASP A 122 -12.42 -6.77 24.76
N ALA A 123 -12.75 -6.59 23.48
CA ALA A 123 -12.13 -7.37 22.40
C ALA A 123 -10.61 -7.15 22.29
N ILE A 124 -10.12 -5.91 22.48
CA ILE A 124 -8.68 -5.63 22.50
C ILE A 124 -8.01 -6.37 23.65
N ILE A 125 -8.57 -6.27 24.86
CA ILE A 125 -7.99 -6.87 26.06
C ILE A 125 -7.97 -8.40 25.94
N THR A 126 -9.07 -9.00 25.48
CA THR A 126 -9.16 -10.44 25.20
C THR A 126 -8.16 -10.88 24.13
N ALA A 127 -7.99 -10.09 23.06
CA ALA A 127 -7.03 -10.40 22.01
C ALA A 127 -5.57 -10.40 22.49
N LEU A 128 -5.24 -9.57 23.48
CA LEU A 128 -3.94 -9.55 24.14
C LEU A 128 -3.74 -10.69 25.16
N GLY A 129 -4.73 -11.59 25.30
CA GLY A 129 -4.68 -12.71 26.23
C GLY A 129 -4.95 -12.34 27.68
N MET A 130 -5.61 -11.21 27.93
CA MET A 130 -5.94 -10.70 29.26
C MET A 130 -7.45 -10.76 29.53
N SER A 131 -7.83 -10.69 30.81
CA SER A 131 -9.23 -10.60 31.23
C SER A 131 -9.70 -9.13 31.24
N PRO A 132 -10.74 -8.76 30.47
CA PRO A 132 -11.32 -7.42 30.51
C PRO A 132 -11.77 -7.00 31.92
N GLN A 133 -12.33 -7.95 32.68
CA GLN A 133 -12.81 -7.71 34.03
C GLN A 133 -11.66 -7.40 34.98
N GLN A 134 -10.57 -8.17 34.91
CA GLN A 134 -9.38 -7.94 35.74
C GLN A 134 -8.73 -6.60 35.40
N LEU A 135 -8.54 -6.30 34.12
CA LEU A 135 -7.89 -5.06 33.70
C LEU A 135 -8.68 -3.82 34.15
N LYS A 136 -10.01 -3.82 33.97
CA LYS A 136 -10.89 -2.73 34.45
C LYS A 136 -10.85 -2.61 35.96
N SER A 137 -10.85 -3.73 36.69
CA SER A 137 -10.75 -3.72 38.16
C SER A 137 -9.44 -3.12 38.64
N ASP A 138 -8.32 -3.51 38.04
CA ASP A 138 -6.98 -3.01 38.42
C ASP A 138 -6.83 -1.52 38.08
N ALA A 139 -7.35 -1.10 36.92
CA ALA A 139 -7.37 0.30 36.52
C ALA A 139 -8.21 1.16 37.47
N ALA A 140 -9.41 0.70 37.84
CA ALA A 140 -10.28 1.37 38.80
C ALA A 140 -9.64 1.44 40.19
N ALA A 141 -9.06 0.35 40.69
CA ALA A 141 -8.37 0.32 41.99
C ALA A 141 -7.20 1.30 42.04
N LEU A 142 -6.43 1.43 40.96
CA LEU A 142 -5.34 2.38 40.86
C LEU A 142 -5.85 3.83 40.78
N ARG A 143 -6.93 4.11 40.04
CA ARG A 143 -7.58 5.43 40.02
C ARG A 143 -8.03 5.85 41.42
N GLU A 144 -8.66 4.96 42.16
CA GLU A 144 -9.08 5.24 43.53
C GLU A 144 -7.90 5.41 44.49
N THR A 145 -6.82 4.62 44.31
CA THR A 145 -5.57 4.81 45.08
C THR A 145 -4.98 6.19 44.84
N ALA A 146 -4.96 6.68 43.59
CA ALA A 146 -4.47 8.01 43.26
C ALA A 146 -5.31 9.12 43.87
N LYS A 147 -6.65 9.02 43.78
CA LYS A 147 -7.57 9.98 44.40
C LYS A 147 -7.44 10.00 45.92
N ALA A 148 -7.29 8.82 46.54
CA ALA A 148 -7.16 8.69 48.00
C ALA A 148 -5.80 9.18 48.51
N ALA A 149 -4.74 9.05 47.71
CA ALA A 149 -3.42 9.56 48.05
C ALA A 149 -3.41 11.11 48.11
N GLY A 150 -4.11 11.77 47.18
CA GLY A 150 -4.29 13.23 47.16
C GLY A 150 -3.03 14.06 46.84
N THR A 151 -1.83 13.51 47.05
CA THR A 151 -0.55 14.16 46.74
C THR A 151 0.35 13.26 45.90
N GLU A 152 1.29 13.88 45.17
CA GLU A 152 2.29 13.22 44.34
C GLU A 152 3.13 12.23 45.17
N GLU A 153 3.63 12.65 46.33
CA GLU A 153 4.50 11.85 47.19
C GLU A 153 3.76 10.63 47.76
N ALA A 154 2.50 10.81 48.18
CA ALA A 154 1.70 9.72 48.72
C ALA A 154 1.39 8.66 47.64
N LEU A 155 1.10 9.08 46.40
CA LEU A 155 0.88 8.16 45.29
C LEU A 155 2.18 7.43 44.92
N LEU A 156 3.31 8.13 44.81
CA LEU A 156 4.61 7.52 44.50
C LEU A 156 5.06 6.53 45.59
N GLY A 157 4.63 6.73 46.84
CA GLY A 157 4.83 5.79 47.95
C GLY A 157 3.81 4.65 48.02
N SER A 158 2.79 4.63 47.17
CA SER A 158 1.76 3.58 47.18
C SER A 158 2.30 2.25 46.64
N LYS A 159 1.67 1.14 47.06
CA LYS A 159 2.06 -0.22 46.64
C LYS A 159 2.20 -0.38 45.10
N PRO A 160 1.24 0.06 44.26
CA PRO A 160 1.39 -0.07 42.81
C PRO A 160 2.60 0.66 42.22
N MET A 161 3.00 1.80 42.81
CA MET A 161 4.18 2.56 42.37
C MET A 161 5.48 1.94 42.87
N LEU A 162 5.49 1.44 44.12
CA LEU A 162 6.64 0.72 44.67
C LEU A 162 6.92 -0.59 43.93
N GLU A 163 5.88 -1.28 43.45
CA GLU A 163 6.04 -2.45 42.57
C GLU A 163 6.76 -2.09 41.27
N ILE A 164 6.50 -0.91 40.68
CA ILE A 164 7.22 -0.40 39.51
C ILE A 164 8.68 -0.09 39.85
N LYS A 165 8.91 0.56 41.00
CA LYS A 165 10.25 0.88 41.48
C LYS A 165 11.10 -0.38 41.69
N ALA A 166 10.48 -1.45 42.16
CA ALA A 166 11.10 -2.74 42.42
C ALA A 166 11.43 -3.57 41.16
N TYR A 167 11.17 -3.07 39.94
CA TYR A 167 11.52 -3.81 38.72
C TYR A 167 13.03 -4.05 38.62
N PRO A 168 13.45 -5.21 38.08
CA PRO A 168 14.84 -5.45 37.75
C PRO A 168 15.38 -4.35 36.85
N LYS A 169 16.60 -3.86 37.14
CA LYS A 169 17.29 -2.91 36.27
C LYS A 169 17.88 -3.60 35.03
N VAL A 170 18.05 -4.93 35.10
CA VAL A 170 18.56 -5.78 34.01
C VAL A 170 17.74 -7.08 33.93
N PRO A 171 16.96 -7.32 32.86
CA PRO A 171 16.57 -6.34 31.85
C PRO A 171 15.62 -5.28 32.46
N PRO A 172 15.70 -4.01 32.04
CA PRO A 172 14.85 -2.95 32.58
C PRO A 172 13.39 -3.15 32.18
N LEU A 173 12.50 -2.47 32.91
CA LEU A 173 11.06 -2.38 32.60
C LEU A 173 10.81 -2.21 31.09
N LYS A 174 10.01 -3.11 30.52
CA LYS A 174 9.53 -2.95 29.15
C LYS A 174 8.50 -1.82 29.10
N TYR A 175 8.94 -0.67 28.60
CA TYR A 175 8.05 0.43 28.29
C TYR A 175 7.06 0.05 27.18
N SER A 176 5.81 0.45 27.37
CA SER A 176 4.73 0.36 26.39
C SER A 176 3.99 1.68 26.34
N TYR A 177 3.33 1.97 25.22
CA TYR A 177 2.53 3.19 25.08
C TYR A 177 1.40 3.25 26.11
N ALA A 178 0.77 2.11 26.40
CA ALA A 178 -0.22 1.99 27.47
C ALA A 178 0.37 2.31 28.85
N PHE A 179 1.58 1.83 29.18
CA PHE A 179 2.23 2.22 30.43
C PHE A 179 2.44 3.74 30.53
N GLY A 180 2.93 4.37 29.46
CA GLY A 180 3.11 5.82 29.41
C GLY A 180 1.80 6.60 29.58
N ALA A 181 0.75 6.19 28.86
CA ALA A 181 -0.58 6.78 29.00
C ALA A 181 -1.12 6.65 30.43
N GLY A 182 -0.87 5.54 31.11
CA GLY A 182 -1.23 5.33 32.51
C GLY A 182 -0.53 6.32 33.45
N MET A 183 0.79 6.50 33.29
CA MET A 183 1.57 7.47 34.06
C MET A 183 1.04 8.90 33.88
N LEU A 184 0.74 9.31 32.64
CA LEU A 184 0.20 10.63 32.34
C LEU A 184 -1.23 10.82 32.87
N THR A 185 -2.02 9.74 32.92
CA THR A 185 -3.38 9.76 33.48
C THR A 185 -3.38 9.93 34.99
N LEU A 186 -2.34 9.45 35.68
CA LEU A 186 -2.22 9.56 37.14
C LEU A 186 -1.86 10.97 37.61
N MET A 187 -1.01 11.69 36.88
CA MET A 187 -0.51 13.00 37.30
C MET A 187 -1.64 14.00 37.65
N PRO A 188 -2.68 14.21 36.81
CA PRO A 188 -3.77 15.12 37.14
C PRO A 188 -4.61 14.68 38.35
N LEU A 189 -4.62 13.39 38.70
CA LEU A 189 -5.38 12.89 39.86
C LEU A 189 -4.76 13.29 41.19
N VAL A 190 -3.49 13.67 41.18
CA VAL A 190 -2.74 14.22 42.34
C VAL A 190 -2.39 15.69 42.12
N GLU A 191 -3.20 16.39 41.33
CA GLU A 191 -3.07 17.83 41.02
C GLU A 191 -1.76 18.23 40.34
N VAL A 192 -1.02 17.27 39.76
CA VAL A 192 0.20 17.53 38.99
C VAL A 192 -0.16 17.67 37.52
N LYS A 193 0.10 18.84 36.93
CA LYS A 193 0.01 18.99 35.47
C LYS A 193 1.18 18.24 34.81
N PRO A 194 0.94 17.33 33.86
CA PRO A 194 2.01 16.71 33.10
C PRO A 194 2.90 17.74 32.41
N SER A 195 4.21 17.61 32.58
CA SER A 195 5.25 18.43 31.97
C SER A 195 6.55 17.64 31.91
N ASP A 196 7.53 18.09 31.12
CA ASP A 196 8.84 17.45 31.07
C ASP A 196 9.50 17.35 32.45
N ASP A 197 9.37 18.38 33.28
CA ASP A 197 9.91 18.40 34.65
C ASP A 197 9.17 17.44 35.57
N ALA A 198 7.83 17.37 35.48
CA ALA A 198 7.03 16.41 36.26
C ALA A 198 7.36 14.97 35.86
N ILE A 199 7.53 14.71 34.57
CA ILE A 199 7.93 13.40 34.05
C ILE A 199 9.30 13.01 34.59
N ASP A 200 10.29 13.92 34.58
CA ASP A 200 11.62 13.63 35.12
C ASP A 200 11.58 13.32 36.62
N ARG A 201 10.76 14.05 37.40
CA ARG A 201 10.56 13.76 38.82
C ARG A 201 9.98 12.37 39.06
N TRP A 202 8.93 11.98 38.33
CA TRP A 202 8.29 10.67 38.47
C TRP A 202 9.23 9.53 38.04
N VAL A 203 9.94 9.72 36.92
CA VAL A 203 10.94 8.75 36.43
C VAL A 203 12.07 8.57 37.43
N GLY A 204 12.56 9.67 38.03
CA GLY A 204 13.58 9.63 39.08
C GLY A 204 13.10 8.94 40.36
N ALA A 205 11.91 9.30 40.85
CA ALA A 205 11.34 8.74 42.08
C ALA A 205 11.11 7.22 42.00
N LEU A 206 10.65 6.75 40.84
CA LEU A 206 10.40 5.34 40.54
C LEU A 206 11.65 4.61 40.01
N GLU A 207 12.79 5.30 39.90
CA GLU A 207 14.04 4.76 39.37
C GLU A 207 13.86 4.01 38.03
N ILE A 208 13.04 4.60 37.16
CA ILE A 208 12.83 4.13 35.79
C ILE A 208 14.04 4.56 34.96
N ASP A 209 14.49 3.70 34.04
CA ASP A 209 15.58 4.01 33.13
C ASP A 209 15.31 5.36 32.39
N PRO A 210 16.24 6.33 32.45
CA PRO A 210 16.09 7.65 31.82
C PRO A 210 15.74 7.57 30.31
N ALA A 211 16.15 6.52 29.62
CA ALA A 211 15.76 6.28 28.22
C ALA A 211 14.25 6.11 28.07
N LYS A 212 13.56 5.50 29.05
CA LYS A 212 12.10 5.38 29.07
C LYS A 212 11.43 6.69 29.45
N GLY A 213 12.07 7.50 30.31
CA GLY A 213 11.64 8.88 30.57
C GLY A 213 11.59 9.72 29.29
N LYS A 214 12.60 9.61 28.41
CA LYS A 214 12.57 10.25 27.08
C LYS A 214 11.42 9.76 26.20
N MET A 215 11.06 8.48 26.26
CA MET A 215 9.91 7.94 25.55
C MET A 215 8.59 8.51 26.11
N LEU A 216 8.46 8.62 27.43
CA LEU A 216 7.30 9.20 28.09
C LEU A 216 7.10 10.67 27.72
N LYS A 217 8.17 11.48 27.66
CA LYS A 217 8.11 12.87 27.17
C LYS A 217 7.63 12.96 25.73
N ARG A 218 8.13 12.09 24.85
CA ARG A 218 7.68 12.01 23.46
C ARG A 218 6.19 11.67 23.37
N ASP A 219 5.73 10.73 24.19
CA ASP A 219 4.34 10.32 24.21
C ASP A 219 3.46 11.45 24.79
N PHE A 220 3.92 12.16 25.83
CA PHE A 220 3.27 13.35 26.36
C PHE A 220 3.12 14.46 25.30
N ALA A 221 4.19 14.76 24.56
CA ALA A 221 4.13 15.71 23.45
C ALA A 221 3.11 15.28 22.39
N PHE A 222 2.97 13.97 22.13
CA PHE A 222 1.91 13.46 21.26
C PHE A 222 0.51 13.62 21.87
N PHE A 223 0.33 13.48 23.17
CA PHE A 223 -0.96 13.74 23.83
C PHE A 223 -1.33 15.22 23.84
N GLU A 224 -0.39 16.13 24.12
CA GLU A 224 -0.62 17.59 24.05
C GLU A 224 -0.91 18.04 22.61
N LEU A 225 -0.06 17.65 21.66
CA LEU A 225 -0.22 18.03 20.24
C LEU A 225 -1.31 17.23 19.53
N GLY A 226 -1.82 16.16 20.15
CA GLY A 226 -2.57 15.10 19.48
C GLY A 226 -3.84 14.65 20.18
N GLY A 227 -4.33 15.39 21.19
CA GLY A 227 -5.65 15.17 21.77
C GLY A 227 -6.77 15.08 20.71
N PRO A 228 -8.00 14.66 21.09
CA PRO A 228 -9.09 14.35 20.16
C PRO A 228 -9.34 15.40 19.06
N LYS A 229 -9.14 16.69 19.37
CA LYS A 229 -9.26 17.78 18.39
C LYS A 229 -8.17 17.76 17.31
N ALA A 230 -6.93 17.44 17.66
CA ALA A 230 -5.82 17.43 16.72
C ALA A 230 -5.74 16.13 15.88
N SER A 231 -6.24 15.00 16.38
CA SER A 231 -6.43 13.80 15.56
C SER A 231 -7.53 13.97 14.51
N ILE A 232 -8.65 14.62 14.88
CA ILE A 232 -9.72 15.03 13.96
C ILE A 232 -9.19 15.99 12.89
N VAL A 233 -8.46 17.05 13.28
CA VAL A 233 -7.87 18.00 12.33
C VAL A 233 -6.83 17.34 11.42
N ARG A 234 -6.02 16.39 11.93
CA ARG A 234 -5.05 15.64 11.10
C ARG A 234 -5.74 14.68 10.14
N GLN A 235 -6.82 14.00 10.55
CA GLN A 235 -7.62 13.16 9.65
C GLN A 235 -8.31 14.00 8.56
N GLN A 236 -8.87 15.16 8.91
CA GLN A 236 -9.46 16.09 7.96
C GLN A 236 -8.41 16.64 6.98
N ALA A 237 -7.23 17.03 7.45
CA ALA A 237 -6.13 17.49 6.61
C ALA A 237 -5.58 16.38 5.69
N ALA A 238 -5.52 15.13 6.16
CA ALA A 238 -5.16 13.98 5.34
C ALA A 238 -6.25 13.66 4.29
N GLY A 239 -7.52 13.83 4.65
CA GLY A 239 -8.67 13.72 3.75
C GLY A 239 -8.62 14.76 2.63
N LEU A 240 -8.33 16.03 2.97
CA LEU A 240 -8.15 17.12 2.01
C LEU A 240 -6.99 16.85 1.05
N ARG A 241 -5.82 16.42 1.55
CA ARG A 241 -4.68 16.03 0.69
C ARG A 241 -5.00 14.87 -0.25
N ARG A 242 -5.81 13.90 0.18
CA ARG A 242 -6.27 12.79 -0.67
C ARG A 242 -7.29 13.28 -1.71
N ALA A 243 -8.18 14.19 -1.35
CA ALA A 243 -9.13 14.80 -2.27
C ALA A 243 -8.42 15.65 -3.33
N GLU A 244 -7.43 16.43 -2.93
CA GLU A 244 -6.57 17.21 -3.82
C GLU A 244 -5.81 16.31 -4.81
N ARG A 245 -5.19 15.23 -4.32
CA ARG A 245 -4.55 14.23 -5.19
C ARG A 245 -5.52 13.59 -6.18
N ARG A 246 -6.77 13.34 -5.77
CA ARG A 246 -7.83 12.85 -6.68
C ARG A 246 -8.20 13.91 -7.72
N GLN A 247 -8.35 15.17 -7.31
CA GLN A 247 -8.67 16.25 -8.24
C GLN A 247 -7.55 16.49 -9.25
N VAL A 248 -6.29 16.47 -8.82
CA VAL A 248 -5.13 16.56 -9.73
C VAL A 248 -5.09 15.37 -10.69
N ALA A 249 -5.40 14.15 -10.21
CA ALA A 249 -5.45 12.97 -11.07
C ALA A 249 -6.59 13.04 -12.10
N ILE A 250 -7.77 13.54 -11.69
CA ILE A 250 -8.92 13.78 -12.58
C ILE A 250 -8.57 14.85 -13.62
N GLY A 251 -7.97 15.97 -13.20
CA GLY A 251 -7.52 17.03 -14.11
C GLY A 251 -6.52 16.51 -15.16
N ARG A 252 -5.49 15.78 -14.73
CA ARG A 252 -4.52 15.13 -15.65
C ARG A 252 -5.18 14.12 -16.58
N SER A 253 -6.23 13.44 -16.13
CA SER A 253 -6.98 12.52 -16.99
C SER A 253 -7.84 13.27 -18.01
N ALA A 254 -8.44 14.40 -17.61
CA ALA A 254 -9.21 15.26 -18.49
C ALA A 254 -8.32 15.92 -19.56
N GLU A 255 -7.12 16.39 -19.19
CA GLU A 255 -6.12 16.93 -20.12
C GLU A 255 -5.70 15.88 -21.16
N ARG A 256 -5.34 14.66 -20.73
CA ARG A 256 -5.01 13.57 -21.65
C ARG A 256 -6.16 13.22 -22.58
N ASN A 257 -7.41 13.29 -22.09
CA ASN A 257 -8.58 12.98 -22.90
C ASN A 257 -8.88 14.10 -23.93
N ALA A 258 -8.66 15.37 -23.55
CA ALA A 258 -8.75 16.50 -24.45
C ALA A 258 -7.67 16.43 -25.55
N GLU A 259 -6.42 16.14 -25.18
CA GLU A 259 -5.32 15.95 -26.13
C GLU A 259 -5.61 14.79 -27.10
N TRP A 260 -6.11 13.67 -26.59
CA TRP A 260 -6.50 12.53 -27.43
C TRP A 260 -7.64 12.90 -28.39
N SER A 261 -8.65 13.64 -27.94
CA SER A 261 -9.75 14.13 -28.77
C SER A 261 -9.24 15.07 -29.88
N GLU A 262 -8.36 16.01 -29.56
CA GLU A 262 -7.76 16.89 -30.57
C GLU A 262 -6.96 16.12 -31.61
N ARG A 263 -6.18 15.12 -31.20
CA ARG A 263 -5.44 14.25 -32.13
C ARG A 263 -6.37 13.47 -33.04
N VAL A 264 -7.47 12.93 -32.51
CA VAL A 264 -8.49 12.26 -33.33
C VAL A 264 -9.13 13.23 -34.33
N HIS A 265 -9.45 14.45 -33.92
CA HIS A 265 -9.96 15.47 -34.83
C HIS A 265 -8.94 15.89 -35.89
N ALA A 266 -7.65 15.97 -35.55
CA ALA A 266 -6.58 16.27 -36.49
C ALA A 266 -6.45 15.17 -37.56
N LEU A 267 -6.37 13.90 -37.14
CA LEU A 267 -6.32 12.76 -38.05
C LEU A 267 -7.56 12.70 -38.97
N ARG A 268 -8.73 13.04 -38.46
CA ARG A 268 -9.96 13.11 -39.28
C ARG A 268 -9.88 14.23 -40.33
N ARG A 269 -9.30 15.39 -39.99
CA ARG A 269 -9.07 16.48 -40.96
C ARG A 269 -8.06 16.07 -42.04
N GLU A 270 -6.99 15.38 -41.65
CA GLU A 270 -6.00 14.87 -42.60
C GLU A 270 -6.62 13.84 -43.56
N ARG A 271 -7.42 12.89 -43.05
CA ARG A 271 -8.13 11.93 -43.91
C ARG A 271 -9.06 12.61 -44.91
N VAL A 272 -9.86 13.58 -44.46
CA VAL A 272 -10.74 14.34 -45.37
C VAL A 272 -9.93 15.09 -46.44
N ARG A 273 -8.75 15.61 -46.08
CA ARG A 273 -7.85 16.26 -47.03
C ARG A 273 -7.28 15.27 -48.05
N GLU A 274 -6.88 14.08 -47.62
CA GLU A 274 -6.43 13.01 -48.52
C GLU A 274 -7.54 12.58 -49.49
N GLU A 275 -8.76 12.36 -48.99
CA GLU A 275 -9.93 12.03 -49.81
C GLU A 275 -10.22 13.12 -50.86
N LEU A 276 -10.12 14.41 -50.48
CA LEU A 276 -10.25 15.54 -51.40
C LEU A 276 -9.15 15.55 -52.47
N LEU A 277 -7.90 15.26 -52.10
CA LEU A 277 -6.79 15.18 -53.06
C LEU A 277 -6.97 14.02 -54.05
N GLU A 278 -7.44 12.86 -53.58
CA GLU A 278 -7.76 11.73 -54.45
C GLU A 278 -8.88 12.06 -55.43
N MET A 279 -9.93 12.76 -54.97
CA MET A 279 -11.00 13.22 -55.87
C MET A 279 -10.46 14.19 -56.92
N LEU A 280 -9.64 15.18 -56.53
CA LEU A 280 -9.04 16.14 -57.46
C LEU A 280 -8.11 15.46 -58.48
N HIS A 281 -7.29 14.51 -58.05
CA HIS A 281 -6.47 13.72 -58.98
C HIS A 281 -7.33 12.90 -59.94
N GLY A 282 -8.45 12.35 -59.46
CA GLY A 282 -9.42 11.64 -60.29
C GLY A 282 -10.10 12.54 -61.32
N GLU A 283 -10.43 13.78 -60.96
CA GLU A 283 -10.97 14.79 -61.89
C GLU A 283 -9.93 15.19 -62.94
N LEU A 284 -8.69 15.46 -62.54
CA LEU A 284 -7.61 15.80 -63.45
C LEU A 284 -7.36 14.68 -64.47
N ALA A 285 -7.32 13.42 -64.02
CA ALA A 285 -7.15 12.27 -64.90
C ALA A 285 -8.30 12.12 -65.92
N ARG A 286 -9.54 12.50 -65.54
CA ARG A 286 -10.68 12.53 -66.48
C ARG A 286 -10.57 13.66 -67.48
N GLU A 287 -10.10 14.83 -67.06
CA GLU A 287 -9.83 15.95 -67.98
C GLU A 287 -8.74 15.59 -68.98
N GLU A 288 -7.63 15.01 -68.53
CA GLU A 288 -6.53 14.54 -69.38
C GLU A 288 -7.02 13.47 -70.37
N ALA A 289 -7.81 12.50 -69.92
CA ALA A 289 -8.40 11.50 -70.81
C ALA A 289 -9.37 12.14 -71.84
N GLY A 290 -10.12 13.16 -71.43
CA GLY A 290 -10.99 13.94 -72.31
C GLY A 290 -10.20 14.72 -73.37
N LEU A 291 -9.08 15.33 -72.99
CA LEU A 291 -8.17 16.02 -73.91
C LEU A 291 -7.55 15.03 -74.91
N ALA A 292 -7.06 13.89 -74.45
CA ALA A 292 -6.50 12.86 -75.31
C ALA A 292 -7.52 12.32 -76.33
N LEU A 293 -8.80 12.19 -75.94
CA LEU A 293 -9.88 11.83 -76.86
C LEU A 293 -10.13 12.92 -77.91
N ARG A 294 -10.10 14.20 -77.52
CA ARG A 294 -10.25 15.33 -78.45
C ARG A 294 -9.08 15.40 -79.43
N GLU A 295 -7.86 15.18 -78.99
CA GLU A 295 -6.67 15.13 -79.84
C GLU A 295 -6.76 13.97 -80.85
N ARG A 296 -7.15 12.78 -80.40
CA ARG A 296 -7.38 11.63 -81.30
C ARG A 296 -8.48 11.90 -82.32
N ALA A 297 -9.58 12.53 -81.90
CA ALA A 297 -10.66 12.92 -82.79
C ALA A 297 -10.18 13.95 -83.83
N SER A 298 -9.40 14.95 -83.41
CA SER A 298 -8.79 15.95 -84.30
C SER A 298 -7.86 15.30 -85.32
N HIS A 299 -6.95 14.45 -84.87
CA HIS A 299 -6.02 13.73 -85.74
C HIS A 299 -6.75 12.77 -86.71
N SER A 300 -7.81 12.11 -86.26
CA SER A 300 -8.66 11.29 -87.14
C SER A 300 -9.34 12.13 -88.22
N LEU A 301 -9.74 13.35 -87.89
CA LEU A 301 -10.42 14.26 -88.80
C LEU A 301 -9.43 14.83 -89.84
N GLU A 302 -8.21 15.17 -89.42
CA GLU A 302 -7.10 15.54 -90.31
C GLU A 302 -6.78 14.41 -91.30
N LEU A 303 -6.66 13.16 -90.82
CA LEU A 303 -6.45 12.00 -91.68
C LEU A 303 -7.60 11.78 -92.68
N SER A 304 -8.85 12.06 -92.30
CA SER A 304 -9.99 11.96 -93.22
C SER A 304 -9.96 13.04 -94.31
N ILE A 305 -9.60 14.27 -93.95
CA ILE A 305 -9.44 15.38 -94.91
C ILE A 305 -8.33 15.04 -95.91
N ASP A 306 -7.18 14.56 -95.42
CA ASP A 306 -6.06 14.13 -96.28
C ASP A 306 -6.46 12.97 -97.20
N ALA A 307 -7.23 12.01 -96.70
CA ALA A 307 -7.71 10.88 -97.49
C ALA A 307 -8.68 11.34 -98.59
N GLU A 308 -9.56 12.29 -98.29
CA GLU A 308 -10.49 12.89 -99.25
C GLU A 308 -9.74 13.70 -100.32
N ALA A 309 -8.79 14.55 -99.92
CA ALA A 309 -7.93 15.28 -100.84
C ALA A 309 -7.16 14.35 -101.81
N ARG A 310 -6.65 13.21 -101.31
CA ARG A 310 -6.00 12.18 -102.15
C ARG A 310 -6.98 11.52 -103.11
N ARG A 311 -8.25 11.30 -102.72
CA ARG A 311 -9.28 10.75 -103.61
C ARG A 311 -9.62 11.74 -104.72
N GLU A 312 -9.78 13.02 -104.39
CA GLU A 312 -10.01 14.08 -105.37
C GLU A 312 -8.84 14.19 -106.36
N GLN A 313 -7.60 14.18 -105.85
CA GLN A 313 -6.41 14.22 -106.70
C GLN A 313 -6.32 13.02 -107.64
N ARG A 314 -6.65 11.81 -107.16
CA ARG A 314 -6.75 10.61 -108.00
C ARG A 314 -7.87 10.73 -109.04
N ALA A 315 -9.04 11.25 -108.67
CA ALA A 315 -10.14 11.47 -109.59
C ALA A 315 -9.76 12.48 -110.70
N LEU A 316 -9.07 13.56 -110.36
CA LEU A 316 -8.54 14.52 -111.33
C LEU A 316 -7.49 13.88 -112.26
N LEU A 317 -6.58 13.07 -111.73
CA LEU A 317 -5.60 12.32 -112.55
C LEU A 317 -6.29 11.32 -113.50
N GLN A 318 -7.34 10.64 -113.04
CA GLN A 318 -8.13 9.74 -113.87
C GLN A 318 -8.83 10.49 -115.00
N GLN A 319 -9.46 11.63 -114.71
CA GLN A 319 -10.07 12.49 -115.74
C GLN A 319 -9.05 12.98 -116.77
N LEU A 320 -7.82 13.32 -116.35
CA LEU A 320 -6.73 13.68 -117.26
C LEU A 320 -6.28 12.50 -118.12
N HIS A 321 -6.23 11.29 -117.57
CA HIS A 321 -5.90 10.07 -118.30
C HIS A 321 -6.99 9.74 -119.34
N ASP A 322 -8.26 9.81 -118.96
CA ASP A 322 -9.39 9.56 -119.86
C ASP A 322 -9.43 10.58 -121.02
N ARG A 323 -9.12 11.86 -120.75
CA ARG A 323 -8.95 12.88 -121.80
C ARG A 323 -7.77 12.60 -122.73
N ARG A 324 -6.65 12.06 -122.23
CA ARG A 324 -5.51 11.65 -123.07
C ARG A 324 -5.79 10.37 -123.86
N GLY A 325 -6.58 9.45 -123.33
CA GLY A 325 -7.05 8.24 -124.03
C GLY A 325 -8.01 8.57 -125.18
N ALA A 326 -8.94 9.50 -124.95
CA ALA A 326 -9.86 9.99 -125.99
C ALA A 326 -9.13 10.70 -127.15
N SER A 327 -7.94 11.27 -126.88
CA SER A 327 -7.13 11.97 -127.88
C SER A 327 -6.22 11.05 -128.72
N ARG A 328 -6.22 9.72 -128.50
CA ARG A 328 -5.44 8.73 -129.29
C ARG A 328 -6.30 7.85 -130.21
N LEU A 329 -7.62 8.07 -130.25
CA LEU A 329 -8.57 7.37 -131.14
C LEU A 329 -9.20 8.30 -132.18
N ALA A 330 -8.62 9.49 -132.39
CA ALA A 330 -8.89 10.39 -133.50
C ALA A 330 -7.60 10.55 -134.32
#